data_AF-A0A7X3RN65-F1
#
_entry.id   AF-A0A7X3RN65-F1
#
_cell.length_a   1.000
_cell.length_b   1.000
_cell.length_c   1.000
_cell.angle_alpha   90.00
_cell.angle_beta   90.00
_cell.angle_gamma   90.00
#
_symmetry.space_group_name_H-M   'P 1'
#
loop_
_entity.id
_entity.type
_entity.pdbx_description
1 polymer ?
#
loop_
_entity_poly.entity_id
_entity_poly.type
_entity_poly.pdbx_seq_one_letter_code
_entity_poly.pdbx_strand_id
1 'polypeptide(L)'
;MPIFKSSKSGILDPERTVLISGKERHDICRPGTVGYPIRGIRDHRHLYLRNFEPDRWPAGNPEVYYRNIDDSPTKTRVVEEKEQGNETYWQLCMGKRPKEELYDIQTDPHCITNLAESADHQTIKNTLWQKLRTTLKQHGDPRMEGRGHIFDEYPVTNSEQEQRVKERFRIARETGILFKSN
;
A
#
# COMPACT_ATOMS: atom_id res chain seq x y z
N MET A 1 22.49 -20.28 -10.53
CA MET A 1 23.84 -19.72 -10.26
C MET A 1 23.88 -19.16 -8.84
N PRO A 2 24.89 -19.45 -8.00
CA PRO A 2 24.92 -18.94 -6.63
C PRO A 2 25.29 -17.45 -6.61
N ILE A 3 24.27 -16.58 -6.58
CA ILE A 3 24.39 -15.11 -6.64
C ILE A 3 25.38 -14.58 -5.58
N PHE A 4 25.39 -15.15 -4.38
CA PHE A 4 26.26 -14.74 -3.27
C PHE A 4 27.75 -15.05 -3.46
N LYS A 5 28.14 -15.78 -4.52
CA LYS A 5 29.54 -16.10 -4.81
C LYS A 5 30.08 -15.35 -6.04
N SER A 6 29.26 -14.53 -6.68
CA SER A 6 29.63 -13.82 -7.90
C SER A 6 30.31 -12.49 -7.57
N SER A 7 31.40 -12.18 -8.28
CA SER A 7 32.04 -10.85 -8.28
C SER A 7 31.44 -9.88 -9.31
N LYS A 8 30.53 -10.36 -10.16
CA LYS A 8 29.84 -9.55 -11.17
C LYS A 8 28.75 -8.69 -10.52
N SER A 9 28.49 -7.52 -11.08
CA SER A 9 27.41 -6.60 -10.68
C SER A 9 26.23 -6.63 -11.67
N GLY A 10 25.06 -6.16 -11.25
CA GLY A 10 23.87 -6.06 -12.09
C GLY A 10 22.97 -7.30 -12.04
N ILE A 11 22.33 -7.62 -13.17
CA ILE A 11 21.43 -8.78 -13.30
C ILE A 11 22.27 -10.03 -13.57
N LEU A 12 22.44 -10.85 -12.53
CA LEU A 12 23.27 -12.05 -12.59
C LEU A 12 22.53 -13.31 -13.00
N ASP A 13 21.22 -13.32 -12.80
CA ASP A 13 20.32 -14.40 -13.16
C ASP A 13 19.35 -13.85 -14.21
N PRO A 14 19.60 -14.07 -15.52
CA PRO A 14 18.78 -13.50 -16.58
C PRO A 14 17.33 -14.02 -16.56
N GLU A 15 17.08 -15.16 -15.91
CA GLU A 15 15.74 -15.71 -15.74
C GLU A 15 14.92 -14.92 -14.69
N ARG A 16 15.59 -14.20 -13.77
CA ARG A 16 14.93 -13.33 -12.77
C ARG A 16 14.54 -11.99 -13.36
N THR A 17 13.48 -12.04 -14.15
CA THR A 17 12.95 -10.88 -14.89
C THR A 17 11.99 -10.00 -14.08
N VAL A 18 11.42 -10.53 -12.98
CA VAL A 18 10.45 -9.80 -12.16
C VAL A 18 10.60 -10.08 -10.67
N LEU A 19 10.19 -9.12 -9.86
CA LEU A 19 9.96 -9.25 -8.42
C LEU A 19 8.47 -9.04 -8.14
N ILE A 20 7.89 -9.89 -7.28
CA ILE A 20 6.50 -9.75 -6.81
C ILE A 20 6.54 -9.49 -5.31
N SER A 21 5.71 -8.55 -4.85
CA SER A 21 5.53 -8.21 -3.44
C SER A 21 4.05 -8.15 -3.07
N GLY A 22 3.76 -8.31 -1.78
CA GLY A 22 2.39 -8.23 -1.27
C GLY A 22 2.36 -7.74 0.17
N LYS A 23 1.28 -7.04 0.50
CA LYS A 23 0.97 -6.57 1.86
C LYS A 23 -0.52 -6.76 2.11
N GLU A 24 -0.88 -7.11 3.33
CA GLU A 24 -2.27 -7.22 3.83
C GLU A 24 -2.51 -6.19 4.93
N ARG A 25 -2.35 -6.60 6.19
CA ARG A 25 -2.50 -5.77 7.39
C ARG A 25 -1.14 -5.46 8.00
N HIS A 26 -0.94 -4.22 8.43
CA HIS A 26 0.26 -3.77 9.15
C HIS A 26 -0.10 -3.36 10.57
N ASP A 27 -1.06 -2.45 10.71
CA ASP A 27 -1.67 -2.08 11.98
C ASP A 27 -3.22 -2.15 11.91
N ILE A 28 -3.87 -2.10 13.07
CA ILE A 28 -5.33 -2.17 13.25
C ILE A 28 -6.01 -0.79 13.16
N CYS A 29 -5.36 0.17 12.52
CA CYS A 29 -5.75 1.58 12.45
C CYS A 29 -6.86 1.88 11.40
N ARG A 30 -7.77 0.93 11.14
CA ARG A 30 -8.95 1.10 10.27
C ARG A 30 -10.19 0.53 10.97
N PRO A 31 -11.40 1.04 10.67
CA PRO A 31 -12.63 0.46 11.17
C PRO A 31 -12.70 -1.05 10.87
N GLY A 32 -13.11 -1.84 11.86
CA GLY A 32 -13.13 -3.30 11.74
C GLY A 32 -11.75 -3.98 11.72
N THR A 33 -10.67 -3.25 12.00
CA THR A 33 -9.28 -3.77 12.04
C THR A 33 -8.79 -4.37 10.72
N VAL A 34 -9.38 -3.91 9.62
CA VAL A 34 -9.13 -4.42 8.27
C VAL A 34 -7.80 -3.92 7.69
N GLY A 35 -7.23 -4.69 6.76
CA GLY A 35 -5.96 -4.36 6.10
C GLY A 35 -6.07 -3.30 4.99
N TYR A 36 -4.91 -2.95 4.41
CA TYR A 36 -4.82 -2.27 3.11
C TYR A 36 -4.07 -3.16 2.13
N PRO A 37 -4.80 -4.07 1.47
CA PRO A 37 -4.21 -5.07 0.59
C PRO A 37 -3.69 -4.49 -0.71
N ILE A 38 -2.41 -4.76 -0.98
CA ILE A 38 -1.73 -4.37 -2.19
C ILE A 38 -0.86 -5.53 -2.70
N ARG A 39 -0.75 -5.65 -4.02
CA ARG A 39 0.20 -6.53 -4.70
C ARG A 39 0.99 -5.74 -5.72
N GLY A 40 2.30 -5.98 -5.77
CA GLY A 40 3.19 -5.33 -6.71
C GLY A 40 3.88 -6.33 -7.60
N ILE A 41 4.12 -5.95 -8.85
CA ILE A 41 5.08 -6.60 -9.74
C ILE A 41 6.02 -5.54 -10.30
N ARG A 42 7.31 -5.81 -10.24
CA ARG A 42 8.36 -4.93 -10.76
C ARG A 42 9.20 -5.70 -11.77
N ASP A 43 9.36 -5.15 -12.96
CA ASP A 43 10.38 -5.57 -13.93
C ASP A 43 11.58 -4.60 -13.90
N HIS A 44 12.46 -4.65 -14.91
CA HIS A 44 13.65 -3.78 -14.98
C HIS A 44 13.35 -2.30 -15.24
N ARG A 45 12.14 -1.95 -15.69
CA ARG A 45 11.73 -0.60 -16.07
C ARG A 45 10.45 -0.12 -15.42
N HIS A 46 9.54 -1.01 -15.05
CA HIS A 46 8.21 -0.66 -14.57
C HIS A 46 7.92 -1.27 -13.19
N LEU A 47 7.14 -0.53 -12.40
CA LEU A 47 6.47 -1.01 -11.21
C LEU A 47 4.96 -0.89 -11.43
N TYR A 48 4.24 -2.00 -11.32
CA TYR A 48 2.79 -2.03 -11.28
C TYR A 48 2.30 -2.43 -9.89
N LEU A 49 1.32 -1.70 -9.36
CA LEU A 49 0.66 -1.98 -8.09
C LEU A 49 -0.85 -2.13 -8.30
N ARG A 50 -1.43 -3.09 -7.58
CA ARG A 50 -2.87 -3.33 -7.51
C ARG A 50 -3.35 -3.13 -6.08
N ASN A 51 -4.12 -2.07 -5.86
CA ASN A 51 -4.82 -1.80 -4.60
C ASN A 51 -6.18 -2.49 -4.64
N PHE A 52 -6.39 -3.49 -3.78
CA PHE A 52 -7.64 -4.27 -3.78
C PHE A 52 -8.79 -3.54 -3.09
N GLU A 53 -8.46 -2.62 -2.19
CA GLU A 53 -9.43 -1.88 -1.36
C GLU A 53 -9.11 -0.37 -1.41
N PRO A 54 -9.20 0.28 -2.59
CA PRO A 54 -8.77 1.67 -2.79
C PRO A 54 -9.59 2.68 -1.96
N ASP A 55 -10.79 2.31 -1.52
CA ASP A 55 -11.64 3.16 -0.68
C ASP A 55 -11.11 3.27 0.76
N ARG A 56 -10.25 2.34 1.20
CA ARG A 56 -9.61 2.35 2.52
C ARG A 56 -8.41 3.31 2.51
N TRP A 57 -8.10 3.89 3.66
CA TRP A 57 -6.92 4.76 3.79
C TRP A 57 -5.61 3.96 3.80
N PRO A 58 -4.63 4.19 2.91
CA PRO A 58 -3.41 3.38 2.84
C PRO A 58 -2.51 3.53 4.08
N ALA A 59 -2.47 4.72 4.68
CA ALA A 59 -1.72 5.02 5.89
C ALA A 59 -2.53 4.82 7.19
N GLY A 60 -3.73 4.25 7.11
CA GLY A 60 -4.66 4.20 8.24
C GLY A 60 -5.59 5.42 8.27
N ASN A 61 -6.65 5.33 9.05
CA ASN A 61 -7.70 6.33 9.05
C ASN A 61 -7.26 7.67 9.69
N PRO A 62 -7.70 8.82 9.17
CA PRO A 62 -7.41 10.14 9.75
C PRO A 62 -7.91 10.27 11.20
N GLU A 63 -9.03 9.64 11.54
CA GLU A 63 -9.63 9.63 12.88
C GLU A 63 -8.65 9.15 13.97
N VAL A 64 -7.75 8.25 13.58
CA VAL A 64 -6.70 7.71 14.45
C VAL A 64 -5.32 8.17 14.02
N TYR A 65 -5.23 9.30 13.31
CA TYR A 65 -4.01 9.98 12.90
C TYR A 65 -3.04 9.10 12.11
N TYR A 66 -3.53 8.38 11.10
CA TYR A 66 -2.71 7.64 10.13
C TYR A 66 -1.66 6.71 10.79
N ARG A 67 -2.08 5.94 11.80
CA ARG A 67 -1.19 5.13 12.65
C ARG A 67 -0.44 3.96 11.99
N ASN A 68 -0.57 3.73 10.68
CA ASN A 68 0.44 2.91 9.98
C ASN A 68 1.77 3.67 9.76
N ILE A 69 1.81 4.96 10.08
CA ILE A 69 3.00 5.78 10.11
C ILE A 69 3.23 6.15 11.57
N ASP A 70 4.38 5.77 12.11
CA ASP A 70 4.79 6.14 13.46
C ASP A 70 4.87 7.66 13.60
N ASP A 71 4.67 8.12 14.83
CA ASP A 71 4.63 9.52 15.13
C ASP A 71 6.01 10.15 15.02
N SER A 72 6.09 11.26 14.29
CA SER A 72 7.35 11.92 13.97
C SER A 72 7.11 13.39 13.61
N PRO A 73 8.12 14.27 13.81
CA PRO A 73 8.02 15.67 13.39
C PRO A 73 7.67 15.82 11.90
N THR A 74 8.15 14.92 11.05
CA THR A 74 7.83 14.93 9.60
C THR A 74 6.36 14.64 9.35
N LYS A 75 5.78 13.62 10.01
CA LYS A 75 4.35 13.32 9.91
C LYS A 75 3.50 14.51 10.38
N THR A 76 3.85 15.10 11.52
CA THR A 76 3.18 16.29 12.06
C THR A 76 3.18 17.42 11.04
N ARG A 77 4.35 17.74 10.49
CA ARG A 77 4.50 18.81 9.51
C ARG A 77 3.65 18.58 8.25
N VAL A 78 3.65 17.36 7.71
CA VAL A 78 2.86 17.03 6.51
C VAL A 78 1.36 17.21 6.75
N VAL A 79 0.86 16.85 7.95
CA VAL A 79 -0.56 17.04 8.29
C VAL A 79 -0.89 18.52 8.49
N GLU A 80 -0.02 19.30 9.15
CA GLU A 80 -0.21 20.74 9.32
C GLU A 80 -0.23 21.49 7.99
N GLU A 81 0.65 21.14 7.05
CA GLU A 81 0.64 21.74 5.71
C GLU A 81 -0.68 21.47 4.98
N LYS A 82 -1.23 20.26 5.13
CA LYS A 82 -2.56 19.92 4.59
C LYS A 82 -3.66 20.76 5.24
N GLU A 83 -3.64 20.92 6.57
CA GLU A 83 -4.58 21.78 7.31
C GLU A 83 -4.48 23.25 6.86
N GLN A 84 -3.31 23.69 6.40
CA GLN A 84 -3.05 25.02 5.82
C GLN A 84 -3.38 25.12 4.33
N GLY A 85 -3.87 24.04 3.70
CA GLY A 85 -4.30 24.01 2.30
C GLY A 85 -3.26 23.50 1.30
N ASN A 86 -2.05 23.12 1.73
CA ASN A 86 -1.07 22.45 0.88
C ASN A 86 -1.11 20.94 1.08
N GLU A 87 -1.81 20.24 0.19
CA GLU A 87 -2.01 18.79 0.31
C GLU A 87 -0.96 17.95 -0.40
N THR A 88 0.06 18.56 -1.04
CA THR A 88 0.99 17.87 -1.94
C THR A 88 1.65 16.64 -1.29
N TYR A 89 2.34 16.84 -0.17
CA TYR A 89 3.02 15.74 0.54
C TYR A 89 2.03 14.81 1.24
N TRP A 90 0.91 15.36 1.71
CA TRP A 90 -0.12 14.55 2.32
C TRP A 90 -0.71 13.54 1.31
N GLN A 91 -0.98 13.98 0.08
CA GLN A 91 -1.47 13.10 -0.98
C GLN A 91 -0.45 12.02 -1.34
N LEU A 92 0.84 12.37 -1.36
CA LEU A 92 1.94 11.43 -1.63
C LEU A 92 2.24 10.46 -0.48
N CYS A 93 1.89 10.77 0.77
CA CYS A 93 2.19 9.93 1.92
C CYS A 93 0.96 9.17 2.47
N MET A 94 -0.20 9.81 2.49
CA MET A 94 -1.38 9.38 3.26
C MET A 94 -2.68 9.35 2.45
N GLY A 95 -2.72 10.11 1.35
CA GLY A 95 -3.87 10.20 0.45
C GLY A 95 -4.30 8.84 -0.10
N LYS A 96 -5.59 8.70 -0.43
CA LYS A 96 -6.13 7.48 -1.06
C LYS A 96 -5.45 7.22 -2.40
N ARG A 97 -5.25 5.94 -2.72
CA ARG A 97 -4.66 5.50 -3.98
C ARG A 97 -5.73 4.93 -4.92
N PRO A 98 -5.58 5.13 -6.24
CA PRO A 98 -6.44 4.47 -7.20
C PRO A 98 -6.25 2.96 -7.17
N LYS A 99 -7.17 2.22 -7.80
CA LYS A 99 -7.10 0.75 -7.89
C LYS A 99 -5.81 0.24 -8.52
N GLU A 100 -5.28 0.98 -9.47
CA GLU A 100 -4.08 0.62 -10.24
C GLU A 100 -3.08 1.76 -10.23
N GLU A 101 -1.81 1.43 -10.01
CA GLU A 101 -0.70 2.37 -10.15
C GLU A 101 0.36 1.74 -11.06
N LEU A 102 0.88 2.50 -12.02
CA LEU A 102 1.96 2.09 -12.92
C LEU A 102 3.00 3.20 -12.96
N TYR A 103 4.26 2.84 -12.81
CA TYR A 103 5.38 3.78 -12.85
C TYR A 103 6.46 3.26 -13.79
N ASP A 104 7.02 4.14 -14.61
CA ASP A 104 8.30 3.92 -15.28
C ASP A 104 9.41 4.34 -14.32
N ILE A 105 10.04 3.38 -13.66
CA ILE A 105 11.04 3.62 -12.62
C ILE A 105 12.42 3.99 -13.18
N GLN A 106 12.61 3.96 -14.49
CA GLN A 106 13.83 4.49 -15.12
C GLN A 106 13.72 5.99 -15.31
N THR A 107 12.56 6.49 -15.74
CA THR A 107 12.32 7.92 -15.95
C THR A 107 11.76 8.62 -14.70
N ASP A 108 11.04 7.90 -13.85
CA ASP A 108 10.52 8.35 -12.56
C ASP A 108 10.91 7.38 -11.43
N PRO A 109 12.19 7.40 -10.98
CA PRO A 109 12.66 6.55 -9.89
C PRO A 109 11.92 6.75 -8.56
N HIS A 110 11.20 7.87 -8.41
CA HIS A 110 10.48 8.23 -7.19
C HIS A 110 9.00 7.79 -7.21
N CYS A 111 8.52 7.27 -8.34
CA CYS A 111 7.13 6.80 -8.49
C CYS A 111 6.09 7.88 -8.15
N ILE A 112 6.30 9.11 -8.63
CA ILE A 112 5.42 10.25 -8.39
C ILE A 112 4.29 10.28 -9.42
N THR A 113 4.58 9.97 -10.68
CA THR A 113 3.63 10.10 -11.79
C THR A 113 3.00 8.76 -12.11
N ASN A 114 1.74 8.57 -11.71
CA ASN A 114 1.01 7.35 -12.03
C ASN A 114 0.58 7.33 -13.52
N LEU A 115 1.07 6.35 -14.26
CA LEU A 115 0.82 6.12 -15.68
C LEU A 115 -0.34 5.15 -15.93
N ALA A 116 -1.04 4.65 -14.90
CA ALA A 116 -2.02 3.59 -15.04
C ALA A 116 -3.23 3.95 -15.94
N GLU A 117 -3.57 5.24 -16.03
CA GLU A 117 -4.65 5.77 -16.87
C GLU A 117 -4.15 6.31 -18.23
N SER A 118 -2.84 6.33 -18.46
CA SER A 118 -2.25 6.78 -19.73
C SER A 118 -2.59 5.81 -20.86
N ALA A 119 -3.12 6.32 -21.97
CA ALA A 119 -3.47 5.53 -23.15
C ALA A 119 -2.27 4.73 -23.69
N ASP A 120 -1.08 5.36 -23.72
CA ASP A 120 0.15 4.77 -24.25
C ASP A 120 0.66 3.58 -23.41
N HIS A 121 0.27 3.51 -22.13
CA HIS A 121 0.79 2.54 -21.18
C HIS A 121 -0.17 1.37 -20.90
N GLN A 122 -1.33 1.33 -21.56
CA GLN A 122 -2.32 0.27 -21.31
C GLN A 122 -1.78 -1.13 -21.63
N THR A 123 -0.98 -1.28 -22.70
CA THR A 123 -0.39 -2.57 -23.07
C THR A 123 0.54 -3.11 -21.99
N ILE A 124 1.47 -2.29 -21.48
CA ILE A 124 2.41 -2.72 -20.43
C ILE A 124 1.69 -2.94 -19.10
N LYS A 125 0.74 -2.06 -18.72
CA LYS A 125 -0.10 -2.24 -17.52
C LYS A 125 -0.81 -3.59 -17.54
N ASN A 126 -1.50 -3.90 -18.65
CA ASN A 126 -2.24 -5.15 -18.79
C ASN A 126 -1.32 -6.37 -18.79
N THR A 127 -0.15 -6.27 -19.42
CA THR A 127 0.85 -7.36 -19.43
C THR A 127 1.33 -7.67 -18.02
N LEU A 128 1.71 -6.65 -17.25
CA LEU A 128 2.16 -6.80 -15.86
C LEU A 128 1.04 -7.31 -14.96
N TRP A 129 -0.19 -6.81 -15.12
CA TRP A 129 -1.35 -7.32 -14.41
C TRP A 129 -1.60 -8.81 -14.68
N GLN A 130 -1.59 -9.24 -15.95
CA GLN A 130 -1.79 -10.65 -16.28
C GLN A 130 -0.70 -11.54 -15.70
N LYS A 131 0.57 -11.11 -15.75
CA LYS A 131 1.69 -11.84 -15.15
C LYS A 131 1.52 -11.95 -13.63
N LEU A 132 1.26 -10.83 -12.95
CA LEU A 132 1.00 -10.79 -11.50
C LEU A 132 -0.17 -11.71 -11.13
N ARG A 133 -1.32 -11.53 -11.77
CA ARG A 133 -2.53 -12.32 -11.51
C ARG A 133 -2.30 -13.82 -11.70
N THR A 134 -1.57 -14.20 -12.75
CA THR A 134 -1.26 -15.61 -13.04
C THR A 134 -0.38 -16.20 -11.96
N THR A 135 0.70 -15.50 -11.57
CA THR A 135 1.58 -15.98 -10.49
C THR A 135 0.85 -16.07 -9.15
N LEU A 136 0.03 -15.06 -8.81
CA LEU A 136 -0.74 -15.07 -7.56
C LEU A 136 -1.73 -16.25 -7.52
N LYS A 137 -2.39 -16.56 -8.63
CA LYS A 137 -3.26 -17.75 -8.75
C LYS A 137 -2.48 -19.05 -8.60
N GLN A 138 -1.33 -19.16 -9.26
CA GLN A 138 -0.46 -20.34 -9.16
C GLN A 138 -0.01 -20.59 -7.71
N HIS A 139 0.20 -19.52 -6.94
CA HIS A 139 0.63 -19.60 -5.54
C HIS A 139 -0.55 -19.66 -4.55
N GLY A 140 -1.79 -19.74 -5.02
CA GLY A 140 -2.98 -19.85 -4.18
C GLY A 140 -3.28 -18.60 -3.35
N ASP A 141 -2.98 -17.40 -3.86
CA ASP A 141 -3.32 -16.16 -3.16
C ASP A 141 -4.85 -16.07 -2.96
N PRO A 142 -5.35 -16.01 -1.71
CA PRO A 142 -6.78 -15.98 -1.42
C PRO A 142 -7.53 -14.84 -2.11
N ARG A 143 -6.88 -13.70 -2.37
CA ARG A 143 -7.51 -12.57 -3.07
C ARG A 143 -7.77 -12.85 -4.55
N MET A 144 -7.04 -13.79 -5.16
CA MET A 144 -7.30 -14.20 -6.54
C MET A 144 -8.50 -15.14 -6.68
N GLU A 145 -8.97 -15.69 -5.57
CA GLU A 145 -10.06 -16.67 -5.50
C GLU A 145 -11.33 -16.08 -4.86
N GLY A 146 -11.36 -14.77 -4.61
CA GLY A 146 -12.48 -14.11 -3.92
C GLY A 146 -12.52 -14.39 -2.41
N ARG A 147 -11.51 -15.08 -1.86
CA ARG A 147 -11.37 -15.40 -0.43
C ARG A 147 -10.53 -14.36 0.31
N GLY A 148 -10.51 -13.11 -0.17
CA GLY A 148 -9.69 -12.05 0.42
C GLY A 148 -10.13 -11.62 1.83
N HIS A 149 -11.40 -11.82 2.16
CA HIS A 149 -12.00 -11.47 3.44
C HIS A 149 -11.31 -12.17 4.63
N ILE A 150 -10.72 -13.36 4.42
CA ILE A 150 -10.04 -14.11 5.48
C ILE A 150 -8.93 -13.29 6.15
N PHE A 151 -8.27 -12.40 5.39
CA PHE A 151 -7.21 -11.54 5.93
C PHE A 151 -7.75 -10.46 6.87
N ASP A 152 -8.97 -10.00 6.62
CA ASP A 152 -9.64 -8.99 7.44
C ASP A 152 -10.27 -9.62 8.69
N GLU A 153 -10.59 -10.92 8.65
CA GLU A 153 -11.22 -11.67 9.74
C GLU A 153 -10.24 -12.24 10.78
N TYR A 154 -8.93 -12.28 10.48
CA TYR A 154 -7.95 -12.77 11.45
C TYR A 154 -8.00 -11.95 12.75
N PRO A 155 -8.13 -12.62 13.91
CA PRO A 155 -8.29 -11.94 15.19
C PRO A 155 -7.05 -11.10 15.50
N VAL A 156 -7.28 -9.99 16.20
CA VAL A 156 -6.20 -9.20 16.78
C VAL A 156 -5.70 -9.95 18.01
N THR A 157 -4.39 -10.20 18.06
CA THR A 157 -3.77 -10.94 19.19
C THR A 157 -3.77 -10.14 20.49
N ASN A 158 -3.77 -8.80 20.41
CA ASN A 158 -3.86 -7.89 21.55
C ASN A 158 -5.26 -7.27 21.65
N SER A 159 -6.13 -7.89 22.45
CA SER A 159 -7.52 -7.46 22.65
C SER A 159 -7.63 -6.07 23.30
N GLU A 160 -6.74 -5.72 24.22
CA GLU A 160 -6.74 -4.39 24.83
C GLU A 160 -6.46 -3.30 23.80
N GLN A 161 -5.48 -3.52 22.93
CA GLN A 161 -5.16 -2.60 21.84
C GLN A 161 -6.36 -2.44 20.90
N GLU A 162 -7.02 -3.55 20.56
CA GLU A 162 -8.23 -3.55 19.74
C GLU A 162 -9.34 -2.70 20.36
N GLN A 163 -9.63 -2.87 21.65
CA GLN A 163 -10.65 -2.08 22.35
C GLN A 163 -10.29 -0.59 22.39
N ARG A 164 -9.02 -0.24 22.66
CA ARG A 164 -8.56 1.15 22.62
C ARG A 164 -8.75 1.78 21.24
N VAL A 165 -8.50 1.03 20.16
CA VAL A 165 -8.70 1.54 18.80
C VAL A 165 -10.18 1.69 18.46
N LYS A 166 -11.03 0.72 18.84
CA LYS A 166 -12.49 0.82 18.69
C LYS A 166 -13.04 2.05 19.41
N GLU A 167 -12.57 2.31 20.62
CA GLU A 167 -12.98 3.47 21.41
C GLU A 167 -12.57 4.79 20.77
N ARG A 168 -11.36 4.89 20.22
CA ARG A 168 -10.94 6.07 19.46
C ARG A 168 -11.83 6.32 18.25
N PHE A 169 -12.18 5.27 17.49
CA PHE A 169 -13.12 5.42 16.37
C PHE A 169 -14.53 5.81 16.83
N ARG A 170 -14.98 5.37 18.00
CA ARG A 170 -16.25 5.79 18.58
C ARG A 170 -16.22 7.29 18.91
N ILE A 171 -15.24 7.73 19.69
CA ILE A 171 -15.09 9.13 20.09
C ILE A 171 -14.92 10.04 18.87
N ALA A 172 -14.08 9.67 17.90
CA ALA A 172 -13.86 10.48 16.71
C ALA A 172 -15.15 10.69 15.90
N ARG A 173 -16.00 9.66 15.80
CA ARG A 173 -17.31 9.77 15.11
C ARG A 173 -18.31 10.62 15.89
N GLU A 174 -18.30 10.54 17.21
CA GLU A 174 -19.25 11.30 18.06
C GLU A 174 -18.86 12.77 18.22
N THR A 175 -17.57 13.07 18.24
CA THR A 175 -17.04 14.40 18.62
C THR A 175 -16.36 15.14 17.48
N GLY A 176 -15.99 14.45 16.40
CA GLY A 176 -15.13 14.99 15.35
C GLY A 176 -13.65 15.11 15.76
N ILE A 177 -13.27 14.70 16.98
CA ILE A 177 -11.89 14.77 17.47
C ILE A 177 -11.03 13.77 16.72
N LEU A 178 -9.92 14.25 16.14
CA LEU A 178 -8.86 13.41 15.59
C LEU A 178 -7.81 13.15 16.67
N PHE A 179 -7.49 11.88 16.92
CA PHE A 179 -6.51 11.50 17.94
C PHE A 179 -5.08 11.73 17.44
N LYS A 180 -4.60 12.98 17.49
CA LYS A 180 -3.19 13.31 17.27
C LYS A 180 -2.34 12.56 18.32
N SER A 181 -1.17 12.12 17.91
CA SER A 181 -0.18 11.58 18.84
C SER A 181 0.40 12.69 19.70
N ASN A 182 0.53 12.43 21.00
CA ASN A 182 1.26 13.31 21.91
C ASN A 182 2.77 13.30 21.61
#